data_AF-A0A2D7N9S8-F1
#
_entry.id   AF-A0A2D7N9S8-F1
#
_cell.length_a   1.000
_cell.length_b   1.000
_cell.length_c   1.000
_cell.angle_alpha   90.00
_cell.angle_beta   90.00
_cell.angle_gamma   90.00
#
_symmetry.space_group_name_H-M   'P 1'
#
loop_
_entity.id
_entity.type
_entity.pdbx_description
1 polymer ?
#
loop_
_entity_poly.entity_id
_entity_poly.type
_entity_poly.pdbx_seq_one_letter_code
_entity_poly.pdbx_strand_id
1 'polypeptide(L)'
;MSNSTLSTKLASFINGQMTGFLNEISKEYKIDESELLEKWSSYTGLKPKVKKSKRTGPSIIELRQKLKSVGLKTSGKKSDLEERLAAFDRGELKPAVLDRAKAIASGDHSVMTIKMLKEKLKELGRKTSGKKEELLKRLSEPESDNDSKSGSGDDEDSDYTSWTVKKIKDEMKQRGLKGKVGEKKVDLVQRLKEDDHNGMSDRYVSESDCESDSDSDSDCESTDCESDSEDDEPIQKKKKTTKGGSPKVDVEYVE
;
A
#
# COMPACT_ATOMS: atom_id res chain seq x y z
N MET A 1 -16.83 49.84 30.18
CA MET A 1 -15.70 48.90 30.38
C MET A 1 -16.12 47.88 31.42
N SER A 2 -16.12 46.60 31.08
CA SER A 2 -16.88 45.56 31.79
C SER A 2 -16.12 45.00 33.00
N ASN A 3 -16.62 45.27 34.20
CA ASN A 3 -16.21 44.66 35.49
C ASN A 3 -16.46 43.13 35.59
N SER A 4 -16.81 42.48 34.47
CA SER A 4 -17.20 41.07 34.38
C SER A 4 -16.07 40.11 34.80
N THR A 5 -14.82 40.44 34.49
CA THR A 5 -13.67 39.56 34.78
C THR A 5 -13.38 39.45 36.28
N LEU A 6 -13.46 40.56 37.02
CA LEU A 6 -13.28 40.57 38.48
C LEU A 6 -14.42 39.83 39.17
N SER A 7 -15.67 40.12 38.78
CA SER A 7 -16.86 39.46 39.35
C SER A 7 -16.81 37.95 39.13
N THR A 8 -16.41 37.49 37.94
CA THR A 8 -16.28 36.04 37.64
C THR A 8 -15.17 35.39 38.48
N LYS A 9 -14.03 36.07 38.67
CA LYS A 9 -12.93 35.57 39.51
C LYS A 9 -13.33 35.51 40.99
N LEU A 10 -14.02 36.53 41.49
CA LEU A 10 -14.49 36.58 42.87
C LEU A 10 -15.53 35.49 43.13
N ALA A 11 -16.51 35.31 42.24
CA ALA A 11 -17.51 34.24 42.34
C ALA A 11 -16.85 32.85 42.32
N SER A 12 -15.85 32.65 41.45
CA SER A 12 -15.03 31.43 41.42
C SER A 12 -14.31 31.18 42.75
N PHE A 13 -13.70 32.22 43.33
CA PHE A 13 -12.96 32.12 44.58
C PHE A 13 -13.87 31.80 45.77
N ILE A 14 -14.98 32.53 45.93
CA ILE A 14 -15.97 32.32 47.00
C ILE A 14 -16.55 30.91 46.90
N ASN A 15 -16.94 30.46 45.71
CA ASN A 15 -17.46 29.11 45.53
C ASN A 15 -16.43 28.04 45.88
N GLY A 16 -15.16 28.24 45.49
CA GLY A 16 -14.09 27.32 45.84
C GLY A 16 -13.93 27.17 47.36
N GLN A 17 -13.84 28.29 48.09
CA GLN A 17 -13.74 28.26 49.54
C GLN A 17 -14.99 27.67 50.20
N MET A 18 -16.19 28.04 49.73
CA MET A 18 -17.42 27.54 50.31
C MET A 18 -17.58 26.03 50.11
N THR A 19 -17.24 25.48 48.95
CA THR A 19 -17.28 24.02 48.75
C THR A 19 -16.33 23.27 49.69
N GLY A 20 -15.16 23.84 50.01
CA GLY A 20 -14.26 23.26 51.01
C GLY A 20 -14.87 23.25 52.41
N PHE A 21 -15.48 24.38 52.81
CA PHE A 21 -16.15 24.52 54.10
C PHE A 21 -17.37 23.59 54.25
N LEU A 22 -18.19 23.48 53.21
CA LEU A 22 -19.35 22.59 53.18
C LEU A 22 -18.93 21.11 53.34
N ASN A 23 -17.80 20.71 52.76
CA ASN A 23 -17.26 19.37 52.94
C ASN A 23 -16.77 19.10 54.36
N GLU A 24 -16.30 20.13 55.08
CA GLU A 24 -15.90 20.02 56.47
C GLU A 24 -17.12 19.89 57.40
N ILE A 25 -18.15 20.71 57.19
CA ILE A 25 -19.44 20.59 57.90
C ILE A 25 -20.09 19.23 57.64
N SER A 26 -20.10 18.77 56.39
CA SER A 26 -20.67 17.45 56.04
C SER A 26 -20.02 16.33 56.86
N LYS A 27 -18.69 16.37 57.04
CA LYS A 27 -17.95 15.39 57.87
C LYS A 27 -18.27 15.51 59.35
N GLU A 28 -18.32 16.72 59.88
CA GLU A 28 -18.55 16.97 61.32
C GLU A 28 -19.97 16.57 61.73
N TYR A 29 -20.97 16.90 60.91
CA TYR A 29 -22.39 16.68 61.24
C TYR A 29 -22.99 15.43 60.60
N LYS A 30 -22.18 14.63 59.88
CA LYS A 30 -22.62 13.42 59.15
C LYS A 30 -23.79 13.69 58.19
N ILE A 31 -23.78 14.85 57.55
CA ILE A 31 -24.76 15.23 56.53
C ILE A 31 -24.21 14.76 55.18
N ASP A 32 -25.08 14.26 54.29
CA ASP A 32 -24.64 13.78 52.99
C ASP A 32 -24.04 14.91 52.14
N GLU A 33 -22.78 14.75 51.71
CA GLU A 33 -22.01 15.79 50.98
C GLU A 33 -22.72 16.18 49.67
N SER A 34 -23.33 15.18 49.00
CA SER A 34 -24.12 15.34 47.78
C SER A 34 -25.24 16.34 47.95
N GLU A 35 -26.06 16.16 49.00
CA GLU A 35 -27.26 16.95 49.25
C GLU A 35 -26.90 18.41 49.60
N LEU A 36 -25.81 18.60 50.36
CA LEU A 36 -25.33 19.92 50.76
C LEU A 36 -24.80 20.72 49.57
N LEU A 37 -24.01 20.07 48.71
CA LEU A 37 -23.51 20.67 47.47
C LEU A 37 -24.63 20.97 46.48
N GLU A 38 -25.66 20.11 46.40
CA GLU A 38 -26.83 20.33 45.55
C GLU A 38 -27.63 21.56 46.00
N LYS A 39 -27.93 21.68 47.31
CA LYS A 39 -28.60 22.86 47.89
C LYS A 39 -27.80 24.14 47.67
N TRP A 40 -26.47 24.09 47.86
CA TRP A 40 -25.60 25.23 47.61
C TRP A 40 -25.56 25.64 46.13
N SER A 41 -25.51 24.67 45.22
CA SER A 41 -25.54 24.95 43.77
C SER A 41 -26.86 25.55 43.32
N SER A 42 -27.97 25.12 43.94
CA SER A 42 -29.31 25.67 43.71
C SER A 42 -29.42 27.10 44.25
N TYR A 43 -28.86 27.38 45.43
CA TYR A 43 -28.88 28.70 46.05
C TYR A 43 -28.05 29.73 45.26
N THR A 44 -26.87 29.35 44.77
CA THR A 44 -25.99 30.26 44.03
C THR A 44 -26.38 30.42 42.56
N GLY A 45 -27.24 29.55 42.03
CA GLY A 45 -27.56 29.47 40.60
C GLY A 45 -26.37 29.09 39.70
N LEU A 46 -25.21 28.79 40.29
CA LEU A 46 -23.98 28.47 39.59
C LEU A 46 -23.87 26.95 39.52
N LYS A 47 -24.23 26.39 38.36
CA LYS A 47 -24.04 24.96 38.09
C LYS A 47 -22.54 24.64 38.25
N PRO A 48 -22.15 23.72 39.15
CA PRO A 48 -20.76 23.35 39.32
C PRO A 48 -20.21 22.90 37.97
N LYS A 49 -19.03 23.40 37.60
CA LYS A 49 -18.34 22.92 36.40
C LYS A 49 -17.93 21.48 36.66
N VAL A 50 -18.81 20.54 36.32
CA VAL A 50 -18.55 19.11 36.41
C VAL A 50 -17.30 18.89 35.57
N LYS A 51 -16.16 18.67 36.24
CA LYS A 51 -14.91 18.30 35.56
C LYS A 51 -15.29 17.09 34.74
N LYS A 52 -15.24 17.19 33.40
CA LYS A 52 -15.55 16.08 32.49
C LYS A 52 -14.80 14.88 33.04
N SER A 53 -15.54 13.90 33.59
CA SER A 53 -14.93 12.73 34.19
C SER A 53 -14.02 12.13 33.11
N LYS A 54 -12.79 11.79 33.49
CA LYS A 54 -11.90 11.06 32.59
C LYS A 54 -12.69 9.83 32.16
N ARG A 55 -13.13 9.79 30.90
CA ARG A 55 -13.92 8.67 30.39
C ARG A 55 -13.07 7.43 30.54
N THR A 56 -13.40 6.59 31.51
CA THR A 56 -12.82 5.27 31.71
C THR A 56 -13.31 4.38 30.58
N GLY A 57 -12.51 4.29 29.51
CA GLY A 57 -12.80 3.40 28.40
C GLY A 57 -11.76 3.55 27.29
N PRO A 58 -11.69 2.58 26.37
CA PRO A 58 -10.77 2.62 25.24
C PRO A 58 -10.89 3.94 24.47
N SER A 59 -9.75 4.47 24.04
CA SER A 59 -9.74 5.67 23.22
C SER A 59 -10.41 5.40 21.86
N ILE A 60 -10.94 6.45 21.22
CA ILE A 60 -11.54 6.32 19.87
C ILE A 60 -10.54 5.73 18.87
N ILE A 61 -9.25 6.02 19.07
CA ILE A 61 -8.17 5.52 18.22
C ILE A 61 -8.03 4.00 18.36
N GLU A 62 -8.01 3.49 19.59
CA GLU A 62 -7.98 2.04 19.86
C GLU A 62 -9.19 1.32 19.27
N LEU A 63 -10.40 1.90 19.43
CA LEU A 63 -11.63 1.32 18.87
C LEU A 63 -11.56 1.21 17.34
N ARG A 64 -11.10 2.28 16.67
CA ARG A 64 -10.91 2.27 15.21
C ARG A 64 -9.86 1.27 14.77
N GLN A 65 -8.79 1.12 15.53
CA GLN A 65 -7.74 0.15 15.24
C GLN A 65 -8.26 -1.28 15.33
N LYS A 66 -9.01 -1.61 16.39
CA LYS A 66 -9.67 -2.92 16.55
C LYS A 66 -10.66 -3.21 15.42
N LEU A 67 -11.49 -2.25 15.04
CA LEU A 67 -12.41 -2.40 13.91
C LEU A 67 -11.66 -2.60 12.58
N LYS A 68 -10.53 -1.91 12.39
CA LYS A 68 -9.70 -2.05 11.19
C LYS A 68 -9.06 -3.44 11.09
N SER A 69 -8.57 -4.02 12.19
CA SER A 69 -8.03 -5.38 12.20
C SER A 69 -9.10 -6.43 11.90
N VAL A 70 -10.33 -6.19 12.32
CA VAL A 70 -11.48 -7.05 12.04
C VAL A 70 -12.03 -6.84 10.61
N GLY A 71 -11.65 -5.76 9.93
CA GLY A 71 -12.17 -5.43 8.60
C GLY A 71 -13.57 -4.81 8.61
N LEU A 72 -13.96 -4.17 9.72
CA LEU A 72 -15.21 -3.43 9.89
C LEU A 72 -15.01 -1.93 9.63
N LYS A 73 -16.12 -1.21 9.42
CA LYS A 73 -16.11 0.22 9.10
C LYS A 73 -15.71 1.07 10.32
N THR A 74 -14.71 1.94 10.16
CA THR A 74 -14.09 2.74 11.25
C THR A 74 -14.65 4.16 11.41
N SER A 75 -15.62 4.57 10.60
CA SER A 75 -16.27 5.88 10.67
C SER A 75 -17.43 5.90 11.68
N GLY A 76 -17.69 7.03 12.33
CA GLY A 76 -18.84 7.22 13.23
C GLY A 76 -18.47 7.81 14.60
N LYS A 77 -19.48 7.93 15.48
CA LYS A 77 -19.31 8.37 16.87
C LYS A 77 -18.72 7.22 17.70
N LYS A 78 -18.19 7.54 18.89
CA LYS A 78 -17.56 6.55 19.80
C LYS A 78 -18.54 5.41 20.15
N SER A 79 -19.79 5.77 20.46
CA SER A 79 -20.87 4.82 20.73
C SER A 79 -21.04 3.80 19.60
N ASP A 80 -21.08 4.26 18.35
CA ASP A 80 -21.34 3.40 17.20
C ASP A 80 -20.17 2.44 16.92
N LEU A 81 -18.94 2.84 17.30
CA LEU A 81 -17.76 1.98 17.19
C LEU A 81 -17.78 0.88 18.25
N GLU A 82 -18.18 1.22 19.47
CA GLU A 82 -18.33 0.27 20.58
C GLU A 82 -19.46 -0.72 20.28
N GLU A 83 -20.60 -0.25 19.78
CA GLU A 83 -21.73 -1.10 19.38
C GLU A 83 -21.35 -2.07 18.27
N ARG A 84 -20.60 -1.62 17.24
CA ARG A 84 -20.13 -2.51 16.17
C ARG A 84 -19.14 -3.56 16.65
N LEU A 85 -18.24 -3.22 17.59
CA LEU A 85 -17.35 -4.20 18.20
C LEU A 85 -18.16 -5.22 19.00
N ALA A 86 -19.12 -4.78 19.82
CA ALA A 86 -19.98 -5.67 20.57
C ALA A 86 -20.84 -6.57 19.66
N ALA A 87 -21.38 -6.05 18.56
CA ALA A 87 -22.14 -6.83 17.58
C ALA A 87 -21.26 -7.84 16.82
N PHE A 88 -20.00 -7.50 16.56
CA PHE A 88 -19.02 -8.45 16.03
C PHE A 88 -18.71 -9.57 17.03
N ASP A 89 -18.50 -9.23 18.31
CA ASP A 89 -18.23 -10.20 19.36
C ASP A 89 -19.43 -11.14 19.60
N ARG A 90 -20.67 -10.65 19.39
CA ARG A 90 -21.90 -11.48 19.37
C ARG A 90 -22.06 -12.32 18.10
N GLY A 91 -21.26 -12.09 17.06
CA GLY A 91 -21.35 -12.78 15.77
C GLY A 91 -22.47 -12.29 14.84
N GLU A 92 -23.13 -11.16 15.16
CA GLU A 92 -24.18 -10.57 14.32
C GLU A 92 -23.60 -9.90 13.07
N LEU A 93 -22.44 -9.25 13.22
CA LEU A 93 -21.74 -8.61 12.12
C LEU A 93 -20.64 -9.52 11.58
N LYS A 94 -20.74 -9.90 10.30
CA LYS A 94 -19.65 -10.53 9.58
C LYS A 94 -18.75 -9.45 8.96
N PRO A 95 -17.41 -9.63 8.97
CA PRO A 95 -16.50 -8.77 8.26
C PRO A 95 -16.92 -8.64 6.80
N ALA A 96 -16.95 -7.42 6.25
CA ALA A 96 -17.20 -7.22 4.81
C ALA A 96 -16.16 -7.96 3.93
N VAL A 97 -14.99 -8.23 4.49
CA VAL A 97 -13.95 -9.05 3.86
C VAL A 97 -14.39 -10.50 3.69
N LEU A 98 -15.18 -11.05 4.62
CA LEU A 98 -15.72 -12.41 4.53
C LEU A 98 -16.77 -12.50 3.43
N ASP A 99 -17.66 -11.51 3.28
CA ASP A 99 -18.63 -11.50 2.18
C ASP A 99 -17.92 -11.41 0.82
N ARG A 100 -16.86 -10.60 0.74
CA ARG A 100 -16.00 -10.52 -0.44
C ARG A 100 -15.28 -11.84 -0.72
N ALA A 101 -14.73 -12.49 0.30
CA ALA A 101 -14.06 -13.79 0.15
C ALA A 101 -15.06 -14.87 -0.28
N LYS A 102 -16.28 -14.85 0.26
CA LYS A 102 -17.36 -15.77 -0.11
C LYS A 102 -17.80 -15.55 -1.56
N ALA A 103 -17.95 -14.30 -1.99
CA ALA A 103 -18.22 -13.95 -3.39
C ALA A 103 -17.09 -14.40 -4.32
N ILE A 104 -15.83 -14.26 -3.89
CA ILE A 104 -14.69 -14.78 -4.64
C ILE A 104 -14.75 -16.30 -4.77
N ALA A 105 -15.13 -17.01 -3.69
CA ALA A 105 -15.28 -18.45 -3.69
C ALA A 105 -16.49 -18.94 -4.52
N SER A 106 -17.56 -18.14 -4.65
CA SER A 106 -18.69 -18.44 -5.55
C SER A 106 -18.39 -18.16 -7.03
N GLY A 107 -17.21 -17.61 -7.36
CA GLY A 107 -16.86 -17.23 -8.72
C GLY A 107 -17.34 -15.84 -9.13
N ASP A 108 -17.88 -15.03 -8.20
CA ASP A 108 -18.28 -13.66 -8.48
C ASP A 108 -17.06 -12.73 -8.57
N HIS A 109 -16.45 -12.70 -9.74
CA HIS A 109 -15.26 -11.90 -10.00
C HIS A 109 -15.51 -10.38 -9.93
N SER A 110 -16.76 -9.92 -9.97
CA SER A 110 -17.12 -8.49 -9.89
C SER A 110 -16.56 -7.80 -8.64
N VAL A 111 -16.46 -8.53 -7.53
CA VAL A 111 -15.97 -7.99 -6.25
C VAL A 111 -14.42 -7.93 -6.20
N MET A 112 -13.70 -8.56 -7.13
CA MET A 112 -12.24 -8.53 -7.15
C MET A 112 -11.68 -7.15 -7.54
N THR A 113 -10.47 -6.84 -7.06
CA THR A 113 -9.74 -5.66 -7.52
C THR A 113 -9.10 -5.93 -8.89
N ILE A 114 -8.80 -4.86 -9.65
CA ILE A 114 -8.14 -4.97 -10.96
C ILE A 114 -6.81 -5.74 -10.87
N LYS A 115 -6.06 -5.58 -9.76
CA LYS A 115 -4.81 -6.32 -9.55
C LYS A 115 -5.04 -7.83 -9.50
N MET A 116 -5.98 -8.27 -8.66
CA MET A 116 -6.33 -9.70 -8.54
C MET A 116 -6.90 -10.27 -9.85
N LEU A 117 -7.69 -9.47 -10.59
CA LEU A 117 -8.19 -9.90 -11.91
C LEU A 117 -7.05 -10.10 -12.92
N LYS A 118 -6.05 -9.21 -12.93
CA LYS A 118 -4.89 -9.34 -13.81
C LYS A 118 -4.01 -10.53 -13.44
N GLU A 119 -3.82 -10.80 -12.14
CA GLU A 119 -3.10 -11.99 -11.66
C GLU A 119 -3.79 -13.27 -12.12
N LYS A 120 -5.11 -13.40 -11.91
CA LYS A 120 -5.87 -14.56 -12.41
C LYS A 120 -5.80 -14.73 -13.93
N LEU A 121 -5.91 -13.63 -14.68
CA LEU A 121 -5.76 -13.71 -16.15
C LEU A 121 -4.33 -14.11 -16.57
N LYS A 122 -3.31 -13.66 -15.83
CA LYS A 122 -1.92 -14.05 -16.08
C LYS A 122 -1.68 -15.53 -15.79
N GLU A 123 -2.26 -16.05 -14.70
CA GLU A 123 -2.25 -17.48 -14.36
C GLU A 123 -2.92 -18.33 -15.45
N LEU A 124 -3.96 -17.80 -16.10
CA LEU A 124 -4.63 -18.43 -17.25
C LEU A 124 -3.95 -18.14 -18.60
N GLY A 125 -2.80 -17.45 -18.64
CA GLY A 125 -2.12 -17.10 -19.91
C GLY A 125 -2.87 -16.10 -20.79
N ARG A 126 -3.87 -15.40 -20.27
CA ARG A 126 -4.71 -14.45 -21.02
C ARG A 126 -4.18 -13.01 -20.94
N LYS A 127 -4.56 -12.18 -21.92
CA LYS A 127 -4.16 -10.76 -21.98
C LYS A 127 -4.68 -9.97 -20.77
N THR A 128 -3.76 -9.31 -20.04
CA THR A 128 -4.04 -8.53 -18.82
C THR A 128 -4.26 -7.03 -19.04
N SER A 129 -4.38 -6.58 -20.29
CA SER A 129 -4.62 -5.18 -20.65
C SER A 129 -6.14 -4.87 -20.70
N GLY A 130 -6.51 -3.60 -20.56
CA GLY A 130 -7.92 -3.16 -20.69
C GLY A 130 -8.58 -2.69 -19.39
N LYS A 131 -9.83 -2.26 -19.51
CA LYS A 131 -10.68 -1.81 -18.39
C LYS A 131 -11.15 -2.99 -17.53
N LYS A 132 -11.61 -2.73 -16.30
CA LYS A 132 -12.06 -3.77 -15.35
C LYS A 132 -13.13 -4.69 -15.97
N GLU A 133 -14.08 -4.12 -16.71
CA GLU A 133 -15.16 -4.87 -17.36
C GLU A 133 -14.65 -5.85 -18.42
N GLU A 134 -13.66 -5.45 -19.22
CA GLU A 134 -13.05 -6.35 -20.21
C GLU A 134 -12.30 -7.51 -19.53
N LEU A 135 -11.61 -7.24 -18.42
CA LEU A 135 -10.94 -8.29 -17.66
C LEU A 135 -11.96 -9.28 -17.09
N LEU A 136 -13.09 -8.79 -16.56
CA LEU A 136 -14.19 -9.63 -16.08
C LEU A 136 -14.81 -10.47 -17.20
N LYS A 137 -15.05 -9.88 -18.37
CA LYS A 137 -15.59 -10.59 -19.54
C LYS A 137 -14.68 -11.74 -19.95
N ARG A 138 -13.37 -11.49 -20.06
CA ARG A 138 -12.38 -12.52 -20.41
C ARG A 138 -12.24 -13.62 -19.35
N LEU A 139 -12.50 -13.31 -18.09
CA LEU A 139 -12.45 -14.30 -17.00
C LEU A 139 -13.74 -15.13 -16.93
N SER A 140 -14.86 -14.55 -17.36
CA SER A 140 -16.17 -15.21 -17.47
C SER A 140 -16.31 -16.04 -18.74
N GLU A 141 -15.60 -15.70 -19.81
CA GLU A 141 -15.60 -16.48 -21.05
C GLU A 141 -14.83 -17.78 -20.77
N PRO A 142 -15.50 -18.95 -20.79
CA PRO A 142 -14.80 -20.23 -20.67
C PRO A 142 -13.72 -20.30 -21.74
N GLU A 143 -12.66 -21.08 -21.48
CA GLU A 143 -11.62 -21.46 -22.47
C GLU A 143 -12.32 -22.13 -23.66
N SER A 144 -12.93 -21.33 -24.52
CA SER A 144 -13.43 -21.74 -25.82
C SER A 144 -12.17 -21.86 -26.67
N ASP A 145 -11.52 -23.01 -26.57
CA ASP A 145 -10.45 -23.57 -27.40
C ASP A 145 -10.13 -22.73 -28.64
N ASN A 146 -9.55 -21.55 -28.44
CA ASN A 146 -9.03 -20.74 -29.53
C ASN A 146 -7.54 -21.07 -29.66
N ASP A 147 -7.30 -22.38 -29.64
CA ASP A 147 -6.02 -23.06 -29.80
C ASP A 147 -6.11 -23.90 -31.09
N SER A 148 -6.33 -23.19 -32.20
CA SER A 148 -6.16 -23.75 -33.54
C SER A 148 -5.54 -22.71 -34.45
N LYS A 149 -4.47 -22.09 -33.94
CA LYS A 149 -3.43 -21.50 -34.80
C LYS A 149 -2.06 -21.46 -34.11
N SER A 150 -1.66 -22.53 -33.42
CA SER A 150 -0.23 -22.88 -33.35
C SER A 150 0.15 -23.45 -34.71
N GLY A 151 0.34 -22.54 -35.67
CA GLY A 151 0.98 -22.86 -36.93
C GLY A 151 2.40 -23.32 -36.62
N SER A 152 2.61 -24.62 -36.86
CA SER A 152 3.87 -25.24 -37.25
C SER A 152 4.88 -24.22 -37.81
N GLY A 153 5.99 -24.10 -37.10
CA GLY A 153 7.14 -23.28 -37.46
C GLY A 153 8.24 -23.60 -36.48
N ASP A 154 8.84 -24.77 -36.69
CA ASP A 154 10.08 -25.26 -36.07
C ASP A 154 11.25 -24.36 -36.51
N ASP A 155 11.20 -23.11 -36.07
CA ASP A 155 12.30 -22.17 -36.09
C ASP A 155 12.46 -21.77 -34.63
N GLU A 156 13.47 -22.33 -33.95
CA GLU A 156 14.01 -21.80 -32.69
C GLU A 156 14.63 -20.42 -32.96
N ASP A 157 13.79 -19.48 -33.36
CA ASP A 157 14.11 -18.13 -33.74
C ASP A 157 14.41 -17.38 -32.44
N SER A 158 15.68 -17.48 -32.03
CA SER A 158 16.22 -16.97 -30.77
C SER A 158 15.65 -15.59 -30.47
N ASP A 159 14.82 -15.54 -29.42
CA ASP A 159 13.93 -14.42 -29.15
C ASP A 159 14.67 -13.28 -28.43
N TYR A 160 15.70 -12.75 -29.09
CA TYR A 160 16.60 -11.69 -28.62
C TYR A 160 15.85 -10.39 -28.30
N THR A 161 14.58 -10.27 -28.71
CA THR A 161 13.69 -9.15 -28.40
C THR A 161 13.51 -8.97 -26.88
N SER A 162 13.51 -10.07 -26.13
CA SER A 162 13.35 -10.10 -24.68
C SER A 162 14.63 -9.74 -23.90
N TRP A 163 15.80 -9.74 -24.56
CA TRP A 163 17.09 -9.52 -23.89
C TRP A 163 17.39 -8.03 -23.65
N THR A 164 18.18 -7.74 -22.62
CA THR A 164 18.68 -6.38 -22.35
C THR A 164 19.84 -6.06 -23.29
N VAL A 165 20.03 -4.78 -23.63
CA VAL A 165 21.12 -4.31 -24.54
C VAL A 165 22.50 -4.80 -24.10
N LYS A 166 22.75 -4.92 -22.78
CA LYS A 166 24.00 -5.46 -22.23
C LYS A 166 24.21 -6.92 -22.67
N LYS A 167 23.24 -7.80 -22.42
CA LYS A 167 23.28 -9.21 -22.83
C LYS A 167 23.47 -9.38 -24.34
N ILE A 168 22.78 -8.56 -25.14
CA ILE A 168 22.89 -8.58 -26.61
C ILE A 168 24.32 -8.22 -27.06
N LYS A 169 24.94 -7.22 -26.44
CA LYS A 169 26.33 -6.85 -26.75
C LYS A 169 27.34 -7.89 -26.30
N ASP A 170 27.11 -8.52 -25.14
CA ASP A 170 27.95 -9.60 -24.63
C ASP A 170 27.91 -10.80 -25.58
N GLU A 171 26.72 -11.19 -26.05
CA GLU A 171 26.52 -12.25 -27.07
C GLU A 171 27.20 -11.90 -28.40
N MET A 172 27.04 -10.67 -28.90
CA MET A 172 27.73 -10.22 -30.10
C MET A 172 29.26 -10.32 -29.94
N LYS A 173 29.80 -9.99 -28.76
CA LYS A 173 31.23 -10.11 -28.47
C LYS A 173 31.68 -11.57 -28.44
N GLN A 174 30.87 -12.48 -27.87
CA GLN A 174 31.15 -13.91 -27.85
C GLN A 174 31.22 -14.50 -29.28
N ARG A 175 30.41 -13.97 -30.20
CA ARG A 175 30.40 -14.38 -31.62
C ARG A 175 31.40 -13.62 -32.50
N GLY A 176 32.18 -12.70 -31.93
CA GLY A 176 33.15 -11.89 -32.69
C GLY A 176 32.54 -10.75 -33.51
N LEU A 177 31.25 -10.46 -33.34
CA LEU A 177 30.57 -9.33 -33.99
C LEU A 177 30.88 -8.03 -33.24
N LYS A 178 31.49 -7.05 -33.95
CA LYS A 178 31.77 -5.73 -33.37
C LYS A 178 30.52 -4.84 -33.42
N GLY A 179 29.96 -4.50 -32.26
CA GLY A 179 28.91 -3.47 -32.14
C GLY A 179 29.48 -2.06 -32.25
N LYS A 180 28.73 -1.14 -32.88
CA LYS A 180 29.13 0.29 -32.93
C LYS A 180 28.60 1.02 -31.69
N VAL A 181 29.36 2.01 -31.19
CA VAL A 181 28.94 2.83 -30.05
C VAL A 181 27.71 3.65 -30.47
N GLY A 182 26.59 3.47 -29.79
CA GLY A 182 25.33 4.20 -30.05
C GLY A 182 24.31 3.49 -30.96
N GLU A 183 24.55 2.24 -31.38
CA GLU A 183 23.54 1.45 -32.11
C GLU A 183 22.28 1.21 -31.26
N LYS A 184 21.10 1.24 -31.90
CA LYS A 184 19.82 0.99 -31.23
C LYS A 184 19.67 -0.51 -30.98
N LYS A 185 18.90 -0.88 -29.93
CA LYS A 185 18.63 -2.29 -29.58
C LYS A 185 18.14 -3.12 -30.77
N VAL A 186 17.29 -2.53 -31.62
CA VAL A 186 16.72 -3.21 -32.80
C VAL A 186 17.78 -3.62 -33.81
N ASP A 187 18.78 -2.76 -34.06
CA ASP A 187 19.85 -3.02 -35.03
C ASP A 187 20.78 -4.14 -34.53
N LEU A 188 21.03 -4.17 -33.21
CA LEU A 188 21.84 -5.22 -32.57
C LEU A 188 21.15 -6.59 -32.64
N VAL A 189 19.83 -6.63 -32.38
CA VAL A 189 19.02 -7.86 -32.51
C VAL A 189 18.99 -8.36 -33.94
N GLN A 190 18.80 -7.44 -34.91
CA GLN A 190 18.79 -7.80 -36.33
C GLN A 190 20.12 -8.41 -36.76
N ARG A 191 21.25 -7.84 -36.33
CA ARG A 191 22.58 -8.36 -36.69
C ARG A 191 22.87 -9.76 -36.10
N LEU A 192 22.35 -10.06 -34.90
CA LEU A 192 22.42 -11.42 -34.34
C LEU A 192 21.56 -12.42 -35.14
N LYS A 193 20.35 -12.04 -35.54
CA LYS A 193 19.50 -12.88 -36.39
C LYS A 193 20.15 -13.14 -37.76
N GLU A 194 20.76 -12.12 -38.37
CA GLU A 194 21.49 -12.25 -39.63
C GLU A 194 22.67 -13.23 -39.50
N ASP A 195 23.39 -13.18 -38.37
CA ASP A 195 24.50 -14.09 -38.08
C ASP A 195 24.04 -15.55 -37.88
N ASP A 196 22.94 -15.77 -37.17
CA ASP A 196 22.32 -17.11 -37.01
C ASP A 196 21.92 -17.71 -38.37
N HIS A 197 21.33 -16.90 -39.25
CA HIS A 197 20.98 -17.33 -40.60
C HIS A 197 22.21 -17.58 -41.49
N ASN A 198 23.30 -16.81 -41.31
CA ASN A 198 24.48 -16.91 -42.14
C ASN A 198 25.41 -18.08 -41.72
N GLY A 199 25.45 -18.40 -40.43
CA GLY A 199 26.29 -19.46 -39.85
C GLY A 199 25.96 -20.89 -40.30
N MET A 200 24.79 -21.13 -40.88
CA MET A 200 24.41 -22.44 -41.40
C MET A 200 24.99 -22.76 -42.79
N SER A 201 25.52 -21.77 -43.52
CA SER A 201 25.87 -21.96 -44.94
C SER A 201 27.31 -22.44 -45.21
N ASP A 202 28.21 -22.41 -44.21
CA ASP A 202 29.65 -22.57 -44.45
C ASP A 202 30.29 -23.81 -43.81
N ARG A 203 29.50 -24.76 -43.30
CA ARG A 203 30.01 -25.98 -42.63
C ARG A 203 30.15 -27.21 -43.54
N TYR A 204 30.31 -27.02 -44.86
CA TYR A 204 30.71 -28.08 -45.79
C TYR A 204 32.14 -27.83 -46.29
N VAL A 205 33.06 -27.55 -45.35
CA VAL A 205 34.49 -27.51 -45.65
C VAL A 205 35.00 -28.94 -45.60
N SER A 206 35.20 -29.48 -46.79
CA SER A 206 35.88 -30.74 -47.08
C SER A 206 37.16 -30.85 -46.24
N GLU A 207 37.20 -31.87 -45.39
CA GLU A 207 38.39 -32.29 -44.66
C GLU A 207 39.50 -32.60 -45.68
N SER A 208 40.55 -31.78 -45.67
CA SER A 208 41.81 -32.06 -46.36
C SER A 208 42.89 -32.06 -45.29
N ASP A 209 43.40 -33.26 -45.02
CA ASP A 209 44.54 -33.55 -44.16
C ASP A 209 45.68 -32.53 -44.33
N CYS A 210 46.11 -31.94 -43.22
CA CYS A 210 47.46 -31.43 -43.10
C CYS A 210 48.00 -31.69 -41.68
N GLU A 211 48.84 -32.71 -41.61
CA GLU A 211 49.68 -33.01 -40.46
C GLU A 211 50.79 -31.95 -40.40
N SER A 212 50.89 -31.22 -39.29
CA SER A 212 52.10 -30.47 -38.94
C SER A 212 52.17 -30.22 -37.44
N ASP A 213 52.98 -31.05 -36.81
CA ASP A 213 53.63 -30.81 -35.53
C ASP A 213 54.29 -29.43 -35.48
N SER A 214 54.00 -28.67 -34.42
CA SER A 214 54.96 -27.71 -33.87
C SER A 214 54.59 -27.38 -32.43
N ASP A 215 55.33 -28.02 -31.53
CA ASP A 215 55.54 -27.61 -30.15
C ASP A 215 55.93 -26.13 -30.08
N SER A 216 55.22 -25.35 -29.28
CA SER A 216 55.70 -24.03 -28.87
C SER A 216 55.11 -23.66 -27.51
N ASP A 217 55.85 -24.05 -26.47
CA ASP A 217 55.69 -23.57 -25.11
C ASP A 217 55.86 -22.05 -25.06
N SER A 218 54.84 -21.33 -24.58
CA SER A 218 55.02 -19.95 -24.13
C SER A 218 54.11 -19.65 -22.94
N ASP A 219 54.72 -19.77 -21.76
CA ASP A 219 54.39 -19.04 -20.55
C ASP A 219 54.01 -17.56 -20.84
N CYS A 220 52.98 -17.04 -20.17
CA CYS A 220 53.08 -15.78 -19.41
C CYS A 220 51.75 -15.38 -18.73
N GLU A 221 51.83 -15.32 -17.40
CA GLU A 221 51.39 -14.23 -16.52
C GLU A 221 49.88 -13.97 -16.36
N SER A 222 49.37 -14.57 -15.27
CA SER A 222 48.20 -14.12 -14.50
C SER A 222 48.23 -12.61 -14.26
N THR A 223 47.13 -11.93 -14.60
CA THR A 223 46.82 -10.60 -14.07
C THR A 223 45.47 -10.61 -13.37
N ASP A 224 45.57 -10.60 -12.04
CA ASP A 224 44.58 -10.15 -11.07
C ASP A 224 43.87 -8.88 -11.57
N CYS A 225 42.55 -8.94 -11.76
CA CYS A 225 41.73 -7.74 -11.88
C CYS A 225 40.77 -7.67 -10.68
N GLU A 226 41.11 -6.72 -9.82
CA GLU A 226 40.50 -6.47 -8.52
C GLU A 226 39.01 -6.14 -8.61
N SER A 227 38.33 -6.57 -7.54
CA SER A 227 36.96 -6.23 -7.20
C SER A 227 36.82 -4.73 -6.99
N ASP A 228 35.85 -4.10 -7.67
CA ASP A 228 35.37 -2.77 -7.33
C ASP A 228 33.89 -2.86 -6.94
N SER A 229 33.67 -2.58 -5.67
CA SER A 229 32.41 -2.64 -4.94
C SER A 229 32.05 -1.23 -4.53
N GLU A 230 30.90 -0.69 -4.97
CA GLU A 230 30.29 0.45 -4.27
C GLU A 230 28.74 0.39 -4.27
N ASP A 231 28.24 0.68 -3.08
CA ASP A 231 26.88 0.70 -2.55
C ASP A 231 25.88 1.59 -3.32
N ASP A 232 24.65 1.08 -3.52
CA ASP A 232 23.50 1.89 -3.96
C ASP A 232 22.53 2.10 -2.77
N GLU A 233 22.53 3.33 -2.25
CA GLU A 233 21.76 3.76 -1.08
C GLU A 233 20.23 3.81 -1.30
N PRO A 234 19.42 3.66 -0.23
CA PRO A 234 17.97 3.69 -0.31
C PRO A 234 17.37 5.09 -0.52
N ILE A 235 16.71 5.25 -1.66
CA ILE A 235 15.90 6.41 -2.08
C ILE A 235 14.88 6.82 -1.00
N GLN A 236 15.11 7.99 -0.38
CA GLN A 236 14.16 8.63 0.54
C GLN A 236 12.93 9.17 -0.20
N LYS A 237 11.76 8.60 0.10
CA LYS A 237 10.46 9.03 -0.43
C LYS A 237 10.01 10.35 0.20
N LYS A 238 9.91 11.40 -0.63
CA LYS A 238 9.39 12.74 -0.29
C LYS A 238 7.95 12.67 0.23
N LYS A 239 7.73 13.15 1.46
CA LYS A 239 6.41 13.42 2.05
C LYS A 239 5.76 14.62 1.34
N LYS A 240 4.62 14.38 0.67
CA LYS A 240 3.77 15.43 0.09
C LYS A 240 2.88 16.04 1.19
N THR A 241 3.23 17.23 1.64
CA THR A 241 2.39 18.08 2.51
C THR A 241 1.38 18.82 1.64
N THR A 242 0.08 18.51 1.77
CA THR A 242 -1.00 19.37 1.24
C THR A 242 -1.47 20.31 2.34
N LYS A 243 -1.30 21.61 2.07
CA LYS A 243 -1.60 22.76 2.94
C LYS A 243 -2.81 23.52 2.34
N GLY A 244 -3.70 24.02 3.20
CA GLY A 244 -4.76 25.00 2.88
C GLY A 244 -6.13 24.35 2.63
N GLY A 245 -7.21 24.59 3.38
CA GLY A 245 -7.49 25.66 4.33
C GLY A 245 -8.38 26.71 3.69
N SER A 246 -9.68 26.68 4.03
CA SER A 246 -10.60 27.84 4.08
C SER A 246 -11.82 27.46 4.94
N PRO A 247 -11.98 28.04 6.14
CA PRO A 247 -13.23 28.00 6.89
C PRO A 247 -14.20 29.06 6.34
N LYS A 248 -15.43 28.66 6.00
CA LYS A 248 -16.52 29.62 5.75
C LYS A 248 -17.02 30.12 7.11
N VAL A 249 -17.09 31.44 7.22
CA VAL A 249 -17.61 32.18 8.35
C VAL A 249 -19.12 32.32 8.14
N ASP A 250 -19.92 31.82 9.07
CA ASP A 250 -21.36 32.08 9.09
C ASP A 250 -21.60 33.51 9.58
N VAL A 251 -22.32 34.28 8.78
CA VAL A 251 -22.84 35.61 9.13
C VAL A 251 -24.25 35.39 9.68
N GLU A 252 -24.40 35.43 11.00
CA GLU A 252 -25.72 35.56 11.63
C GLU A 252 -26.18 37.01 11.56
N TYR A 253 -27.32 37.20 10.91
CA TYR A 253 -28.13 38.42 10.91
C TYR A 253 -28.93 38.41 12.21
N VAL A 254 -28.82 39.45 13.03
CA VAL A 254 -29.73 39.68 14.17
C VAL A 254 -30.51 40.96 13.88
N GLU A 255 -31.84 40.80 13.90
CA GLU A 255 -32.86 41.86 13.80
C GLU A 255 -32.77 42.91 14.91
#